data_AF-A0A5N5ZV30-F1
#
_entry.id   AF-A0A5N5ZV30-F1
#
_cell.length_a   1.000
_cell.length_b   1.000
_cell.length_c   1.000
_cell.angle_alpha   90.00
_cell.angle_beta   90.00
_cell.angle_gamma   90.00
#
_symmetry.space_group_name_H-M   'P 1'
#
loop_
_entity.id
_entity.type
_entity.pdbx_description
1 polymer ?
#
loop_
_entity_poly.entity_id
_entity_poly.type
_entity_poly.pdbx_seq_one_letter_code
_entity_poly.pdbx_strand_id
1 'polypeptide(L)'
;MAQGWNGPRAVPALCAAALLLLVGCGGGGADPDGEERRGAEESPPAEKGSAGPDANAGEGGSDGNGDGNGDGDSNGDGNGDDDGEAIGELPDAYTFTPNPERVPTTAERARELTSGAQLEPDIWWPGLGPDDPYEVPGGWSVLADDCSWSSTGLPATVLDSFTRRYLLPESDAAGEVRATVTVSAHASEEDADAELDDALQESFRCPEQELGAGQRLSGLMAMEYPEEEVLNANASVFEMGEWTGPDAGPYTHLWVTSRIGTVTAAVAVRGGAGHDDNELTRMAAEGMARVLYAIELELT
;
A
#
# COMPACT_ATOMS: atom_id res chain seq x y z
N MET A 1 -36.72 -16.89 -53.65
CA MET A 1 -35.73 -17.95 -53.96
C MET A 1 -34.48 -17.66 -53.14
N ALA A 2 -33.67 -18.68 -52.80
CA ALA A 2 -32.58 -18.67 -51.79
C ALA A 2 -31.77 -17.35 -51.67
N GLN A 3 -31.51 -16.79 -50.48
CA GLN A 3 -30.76 -17.30 -49.31
C GLN A 3 -29.28 -17.60 -49.60
N GLY A 4 -28.40 -17.00 -48.79
CA GLY A 4 -26.94 -17.14 -48.82
C GLY A 4 -26.30 -16.53 -47.58
N TRP A 5 -26.47 -17.20 -46.44
CA TRP A 5 -25.97 -16.79 -45.12
C TRP A 5 -24.55 -17.34 -44.93
N ASN A 6 -23.56 -16.48 -44.67
CA ASN A 6 -22.22 -16.90 -44.25
C ASN A 6 -22.04 -16.63 -42.76
N GLY A 7 -21.91 -17.70 -41.97
CA GLY A 7 -21.60 -17.64 -40.55
C GLY A 7 -20.08 -17.65 -40.26
N PRO A 8 -19.67 -17.47 -38.98
CA PRO A 8 -18.26 -17.30 -38.60
C PRO A 8 -17.45 -18.60 -38.68
N ARG A 9 -16.13 -18.46 -38.82
CA ARG A 9 -15.17 -19.57 -38.67
C ARG A 9 -14.69 -19.65 -37.23
N ALA A 10 -14.95 -20.78 -36.56
CA ALA A 10 -14.33 -21.10 -35.28
C ALA A 10 -12.85 -21.48 -35.46
N VAL A 11 -12.02 -21.12 -34.49
CA VAL A 11 -10.61 -21.56 -34.35
C VAL A 11 -10.56 -22.51 -33.16
N PRO A 12 -9.91 -23.69 -33.26
CA PRO A 12 -9.88 -24.66 -32.16
C PRO A 12 -8.86 -24.28 -31.08
N ALA A 13 -9.26 -24.44 -29.82
CA ALA A 13 -8.36 -24.42 -28.68
C ALA A 13 -7.45 -25.65 -28.67
N LEU A 14 -6.24 -25.49 -28.13
CA LEU A 14 -5.25 -26.57 -28.01
C LEU A 14 -4.71 -26.60 -26.57
N CYS A 15 -5.29 -27.46 -25.75
CA CYS A 15 -4.81 -27.71 -24.39
C CYS A 15 -3.52 -28.53 -24.42
N ALA A 16 -2.50 -28.12 -23.65
CA ALA A 16 -1.32 -28.92 -23.37
C ALA A 16 -1.04 -28.91 -21.86
N ALA A 17 -1.60 -29.89 -21.15
CA ALA A 17 -1.27 -30.15 -19.75
C ALA A 17 0.01 -30.98 -19.68
N ALA A 18 1.00 -30.53 -18.89
CA ALA A 18 2.21 -31.28 -18.59
C ALA A 18 2.28 -31.57 -17.09
N LEU A 19 1.88 -32.78 -16.69
CA LEU A 19 2.25 -33.30 -15.37
C LEU A 19 3.76 -33.60 -15.37
N LEU A 20 4.48 -33.13 -14.36
CA LEU A 20 5.80 -33.64 -14.01
C LEU A 20 5.74 -34.37 -12.66
N LEU A 21 6.37 -35.54 -12.63
CA LEU A 21 6.24 -36.54 -11.57
C LEU A 21 7.23 -36.27 -10.42
N LEU A 22 6.73 -36.40 -9.20
CA LEU A 22 7.56 -36.56 -7.99
C LEU A 22 8.37 -37.86 -8.08
N VAL A 23 9.69 -37.76 -7.97
CA VAL A 23 10.57 -38.89 -7.65
C VAL A 23 11.43 -38.51 -6.45
N GLY A 24 11.04 -38.98 -5.27
CA GLY A 24 11.91 -39.01 -4.10
C GLY A 24 12.72 -40.30 -4.09
N CYS A 25 13.99 -40.21 -3.70
CA CYS A 25 14.77 -41.36 -3.28
C CYS A 25 15.72 -40.94 -2.16
N GLY A 26 15.51 -41.52 -0.96
CA GLY A 26 16.43 -41.36 0.16
C GLY A 26 17.40 -42.53 0.27
N GLY A 27 18.39 -42.42 1.16
CA GLY A 27 19.34 -43.49 1.47
C GLY A 27 20.72 -42.92 1.76
N GLY A 28 21.12 -42.93 3.04
CA GLY A 28 22.40 -42.35 3.48
C GLY A 28 23.49 -43.38 3.75
N GLY A 29 24.70 -42.85 3.97
CA GLY A 29 25.75 -43.47 4.79
C GLY A 29 26.70 -44.46 4.10
N ALA A 30 27.93 -44.02 3.86
CA ALA A 30 29.16 -44.64 4.41
C ALA A 30 30.43 -43.98 3.82
N ASP A 31 31.27 -43.38 4.67
CA ASP A 31 32.71 -43.19 4.37
C ASP A 31 33.42 -44.55 4.39
N PRO A 32 34.55 -44.69 3.67
CA PRO A 32 35.82 -44.82 4.41
C PRO A 32 37.06 -44.16 3.77
N ASP A 33 37.90 -43.65 4.68
CA ASP A 33 39.38 -43.74 4.75
C ASP A 33 40.29 -43.15 3.65
N GLY A 34 41.28 -42.35 4.09
CA GLY A 34 42.54 -42.12 3.34
C GLY A 34 43.16 -40.71 3.43
N GLU A 35 43.96 -40.49 4.47
CA GLU A 35 45.33 -39.90 4.50
C GLU A 35 45.85 -39.05 3.29
N GLU A 36 46.67 -37.99 3.43
CA GLU A 36 47.61 -37.63 4.51
C GLU A 36 48.07 -36.13 4.43
N ARG A 37 48.13 -35.45 5.59
CA ARG A 37 49.21 -34.53 6.06
C ARG A 37 49.52 -33.11 5.47
N ARG A 38 49.58 -32.19 6.46
CA ARG A 38 50.62 -31.17 6.79
C ARG A 38 50.43 -29.71 6.34
N GLY A 39 50.44 -28.82 7.34
CA GLY A 39 50.62 -27.37 7.23
C GLY A 39 50.00 -26.65 8.43
N ALA A 40 50.77 -26.48 9.51
CA ALA A 40 50.31 -25.81 10.73
C ALA A 40 51.31 -24.73 11.18
N GLU A 41 50.79 -23.59 11.62
CA GLU A 41 51.38 -22.60 12.54
C GLU A 41 50.20 -21.67 12.93
N GLU A 42 49.55 -21.86 14.08
CA GLU A 42 49.89 -21.45 15.45
C GLU A 42 49.61 -19.98 15.80
N SER A 43 48.81 -19.80 16.85
CA SER A 43 48.29 -18.53 17.39
C SER A 43 49.31 -17.83 18.32
N PRO A 44 48.95 -16.68 18.93
CA PRO A 44 48.38 -16.78 20.28
C PRO A 44 47.29 -15.72 20.64
N PRO A 45 46.52 -15.97 21.72
CA PRO A 45 45.49 -15.05 22.26
C PRO A 45 46.04 -14.14 23.38
N ALA A 46 45.19 -13.24 23.89
CA ALA A 46 45.43 -12.50 25.14
C ALA A 46 44.28 -12.69 26.14
N GLU A 47 44.59 -13.01 27.40
CA GLU A 47 43.65 -13.21 28.50
C GLU A 47 43.72 -12.11 29.58
N LYS A 48 42.55 -11.85 30.20
CA LYS A 48 42.27 -11.60 31.65
C LYS A 48 43.02 -10.54 32.48
N GLY A 49 42.22 -9.89 33.37
CA GLY A 49 42.64 -9.30 34.65
C GLY A 49 41.76 -8.09 35.03
N SER A 50 40.60 -8.22 35.70
CA SER A 50 40.35 -8.50 37.14
C SER A 50 40.58 -7.35 38.14
N ALA A 51 39.56 -7.16 38.99
CA ALA A 51 39.52 -6.56 40.35
C ALA A 51 38.93 -5.14 40.53
N GLY A 52 37.90 -5.05 41.39
CA GLY A 52 37.47 -3.83 42.12
C GLY A 52 38.23 -3.67 43.45
N PRO A 53 37.65 -3.09 44.54
CA PRO A 53 36.23 -2.83 44.85
C PRO A 53 35.94 -1.29 44.92
N ASP A 54 35.02 -0.67 45.68
CA ASP A 54 34.19 -1.08 46.83
C ASP A 54 32.95 -0.18 47.11
N ALA A 55 32.06 -0.67 48.00
CA ALA A 55 30.99 -0.12 48.87
C ALA A 55 30.47 1.35 48.79
N ASN A 56 29.28 1.74 49.29
CA ASN A 56 28.29 1.07 50.17
C ASN A 56 26.88 1.76 50.14
N ALA A 57 25.85 1.01 50.59
CA ALA A 57 24.59 1.41 51.26
C ALA A 57 23.58 2.41 50.59
N GLY A 58 22.26 2.21 50.70
CA GLY A 58 21.53 1.07 51.30
C GLY A 58 20.00 1.26 51.45
N GLU A 59 19.30 0.13 51.68
CA GLU A 59 18.03 -0.09 52.44
C GLU A 59 16.73 0.64 52.00
N GLY A 60 15.51 0.06 52.04
CA GLY A 60 15.02 -1.30 52.40
C GLY A 60 13.72 -1.61 51.59
N GLY A 61 13.16 -2.84 51.52
CA GLY A 61 12.51 -3.61 52.60
C GLY A 61 11.04 -3.16 52.79
N SER A 62 9.98 -3.98 52.79
CA SER A 62 9.82 -5.44 52.81
C SER A 62 8.44 -5.90 52.29
N ASP A 63 8.39 -7.11 51.73
CA ASP A 63 7.40 -8.22 51.90
C ASP A 63 5.88 -7.97 52.07
N GLY A 64 5.08 -8.74 51.31
CA GLY A 64 3.63 -8.91 51.53
C GLY A 64 3.01 -10.03 50.68
N ASN A 65 2.87 -11.23 51.25
CA ASN A 65 2.34 -12.44 50.60
C ASN A 65 0.81 -12.56 50.71
N GLY A 66 0.10 -13.11 49.71
CA GLY A 66 -1.33 -13.42 49.85
C GLY A 66 -2.02 -14.02 48.62
N ASP A 67 -2.21 -15.34 48.61
CA ASP A 67 -3.16 -16.03 47.72
C ASP A 67 -4.61 -15.73 48.14
N GLY A 68 -5.53 -15.57 47.17
CA GLY A 68 -6.94 -15.32 47.45
C GLY A 68 -7.84 -15.47 46.22
N ASN A 69 -8.45 -16.66 46.07
CA ASN A 69 -9.48 -16.92 45.05
C ASN A 69 -10.82 -16.33 45.52
N GLY A 70 -11.53 -15.59 44.67
CA GLY A 70 -12.81 -14.99 45.04
C GLY A 70 -13.64 -14.52 43.84
N ASP A 71 -14.65 -15.31 43.47
CA ASP A 71 -15.72 -14.88 42.59
C ASP A 71 -16.51 -13.73 43.24
N GLY A 72 -16.81 -12.69 42.46
CA GLY A 72 -17.35 -11.43 42.97
C GLY A 72 -18.18 -10.69 41.93
N ASP A 73 -19.30 -11.31 41.52
CA ASP A 73 -20.34 -10.67 40.72
C ASP A 73 -20.88 -9.42 41.45
N SER A 74 -20.84 -8.25 40.81
CA SER A 74 -21.40 -7.00 41.38
C SER A 74 -21.70 -5.99 40.28
N ASN A 75 -22.99 -5.88 39.94
CA ASN A 75 -23.53 -4.80 39.12
C ASN A 75 -23.09 -3.43 39.67
N GLY A 76 -22.40 -2.66 38.83
CA GLY A 76 -22.17 -1.24 39.05
C GLY A 76 -23.02 -0.44 38.08
N ASP A 77 -24.21 -0.01 38.52
CA ASP A 77 -25.05 0.96 37.79
C ASP A 77 -24.34 2.33 37.74
N GLY A 78 -23.43 2.48 36.78
CA GLY A 78 -22.69 3.71 36.51
C GLY A 78 -23.53 4.67 35.68
N ASN A 79 -24.52 5.31 36.31
CA ASN A 79 -25.32 6.36 35.68
C ASN A 79 -24.49 7.66 35.57
N GLY A 80 -23.51 7.68 34.66
CA GLY A 80 -22.74 8.86 34.28
C GLY A 80 -23.35 9.51 33.05
N ASP A 81 -23.87 10.71 33.21
CA ASP A 81 -24.18 11.61 32.11
C ASP A 81 -22.84 12.09 31.51
N ASP A 82 -22.28 11.29 30.60
CA ASP A 82 -21.12 11.68 29.78
C ASP A 82 -21.67 12.33 28.51
N ASP A 83 -21.63 13.66 28.44
CA ASP A 83 -22.02 14.47 27.28
C ASP A 83 -20.94 14.48 26.19
N GLY A 84 -20.22 13.36 26.05
CA GLY A 84 -19.43 13.04 24.88
C GLY A 84 -20.34 12.95 23.67
N GLU A 85 -20.16 13.87 22.71
CA GLU A 85 -20.77 13.79 21.39
C GLU A 85 -20.45 12.42 20.80
N ALA A 86 -21.45 11.54 20.76
CA ALA A 86 -21.26 10.16 20.36
C ALA A 86 -20.76 10.14 18.92
N ILE A 87 -19.46 9.85 18.74
CA ILE A 87 -18.90 9.58 17.42
C ILE A 87 -19.74 8.45 16.84
N GLY A 88 -20.41 8.73 15.73
CA GLY A 88 -21.44 7.86 15.18
C GLY A 88 -20.92 6.44 14.98
N GLU A 89 -21.81 5.47 15.18
CA GLU A 89 -21.52 4.06 14.90
C GLU A 89 -20.93 3.93 13.49
N LEU A 90 -19.77 3.28 13.38
CA LEU A 90 -19.14 3.06 12.09
C LEU A 90 -20.08 2.21 11.21
N PRO A 91 -20.16 2.47 9.90
CA PRO A 91 -21.03 1.69 9.03
C PRO A 91 -20.57 0.23 8.99
N ASP A 92 -21.52 -0.71 9.16
CA ASP A 92 -21.25 -2.15 9.02
C ASP A 92 -20.91 -2.58 7.57
N ALA A 93 -21.21 -1.73 6.59
CA ALA A 93 -20.96 -1.97 5.16
C ALA A 93 -20.94 -0.66 4.35
N TYR A 94 -20.19 -0.65 3.26
CA TYR A 94 -20.28 0.41 2.25
C TYR A 94 -21.60 0.29 1.48
N THR A 95 -22.35 1.39 1.34
CA THR A 95 -23.71 1.37 0.74
C THR A 95 -23.99 2.53 -0.22
N PHE A 96 -22.95 3.31 -0.57
CA PHE A 96 -23.09 4.38 -1.57
C PHE A 96 -23.42 3.80 -2.94
N THR A 97 -24.36 4.43 -3.65
CA THR A 97 -24.66 4.12 -5.04
C THR A 97 -24.56 5.40 -5.86
N PRO A 98 -23.62 5.49 -6.83
CA PRO A 98 -23.50 6.65 -7.71
C PRO A 98 -24.82 7.00 -8.40
N ASN A 99 -25.14 8.30 -8.44
CA ASN A 99 -26.25 8.79 -9.24
C ASN A 99 -25.94 8.56 -10.74
N PRO A 100 -26.78 7.80 -11.48
CA PRO A 100 -26.48 7.43 -12.86
C PRO A 100 -26.45 8.62 -13.83
N GLU A 101 -26.99 9.79 -13.45
CA GLU A 101 -26.86 11.02 -14.25
C GLU A 101 -25.53 11.76 -14.01
N ARG A 102 -24.79 11.40 -12.93
CA ARG A 102 -23.51 12.01 -12.53
C ARG A 102 -22.30 11.22 -13.02
N VAL A 103 -22.44 9.89 -13.15
CA VAL A 103 -21.39 8.97 -13.65
C VAL A 103 -20.85 9.44 -15.00
N PRO A 104 -19.53 9.63 -15.16
CA PRO A 104 -18.95 10.15 -16.38
C PRO A 104 -19.00 9.12 -17.52
N THR A 105 -19.64 9.49 -18.62
CA THR A 105 -19.69 8.67 -19.86
C THR A 105 -18.95 9.33 -21.04
N THR A 106 -18.28 10.46 -20.78
CA THR A 106 -17.49 11.22 -21.77
C THR A 106 -16.23 11.79 -21.14
N ALA A 107 -15.19 12.00 -21.93
CA ALA A 107 -13.91 12.60 -21.49
C ALA A 107 -14.04 14.07 -21.01
N GLU A 108 -15.14 14.76 -21.32
CA GLU A 108 -15.43 16.10 -20.80
C GLU A 108 -15.98 16.01 -19.38
N ARG A 109 -17.02 15.18 -19.16
CA ARG A 109 -17.61 14.96 -17.83
C ARG A 109 -16.65 14.24 -16.88
N ALA A 110 -15.82 13.34 -17.40
CA ALA A 110 -14.74 12.70 -16.66
C ALA A 110 -13.75 13.73 -16.09
N ARG A 111 -13.33 14.71 -16.90
CA ARG A 111 -12.40 15.76 -16.46
C ARG A 111 -12.97 16.71 -15.41
N GLU A 112 -14.26 17.01 -15.48
CA GLU A 112 -14.95 17.74 -14.42
C GLU A 112 -14.88 16.96 -13.10
N LEU A 113 -15.12 15.64 -13.13
CA LEU A 113 -15.04 14.79 -11.94
C LEU A 113 -13.62 14.63 -11.41
N THR A 114 -12.65 14.25 -12.25
CA THR A 114 -11.25 13.96 -11.84
C THR A 114 -10.54 15.19 -11.27
N SER A 115 -10.91 16.39 -11.70
CA SER A 115 -10.41 17.65 -11.15
C SER A 115 -11.22 18.17 -9.95
N GLY A 116 -12.55 17.96 -9.92
CA GLY A 116 -13.41 18.34 -8.80
C GLY A 116 -13.20 17.48 -7.54
N ALA A 117 -12.86 16.21 -7.73
CA ALA A 117 -12.57 15.25 -6.66
C ALA A 117 -11.20 15.44 -5.98
N GLN A 118 -10.39 16.41 -6.42
CA GLN A 118 -9.04 16.62 -5.90
C GLN A 118 -9.02 17.23 -4.50
N LEU A 119 -7.94 16.96 -3.76
CA LEU A 119 -7.70 17.57 -2.44
C LEU A 119 -7.02 18.93 -2.58
N GLU A 120 -7.33 19.86 -1.69
CA GLU A 120 -6.47 21.00 -1.40
C GLU A 120 -5.47 20.61 -0.29
N PRO A 121 -4.22 21.12 -0.31
CA PRO A 121 -3.16 20.62 0.57
C PRO A 121 -3.47 20.75 2.06
N ASP A 122 -4.11 21.85 2.46
CA ASP A 122 -4.50 22.16 3.84
C ASP A 122 -5.69 21.33 4.36
N ILE A 123 -6.50 20.79 3.44
CA ILE A 123 -7.56 19.83 3.77
C ILE A 123 -6.96 18.46 4.07
N TRP A 124 -5.95 18.02 3.30
CA TRP A 124 -5.30 16.72 3.49
C TRP A 124 -4.50 16.68 4.80
N TRP A 125 -3.42 17.46 4.93
CA TRP A 125 -2.48 17.31 6.03
C TRP A 125 -1.83 18.63 6.47
N PRO A 126 -1.64 18.87 7.79
CA PRO A 126 -1.03 20.10 8.28
C PRO A 126 0.39 20.33 7.72
N GLY A 127 0.62 21.49 7.12
CA GLY A 127 1.91 21.89 6.56
C GLY A 127 2.20 21.35 5.16
N LEU A 128 1.33 20.50 4.61
CA LEU A 128 1.43 20.03 3.24
C LEU A 128 1.19 21.20 2.27
N GLY A 129 2.00 21.27 1.21
CA GLY A 129 1.87 22.26 0.14
C GLY A 129 1.92 21.61 -1.25
N PRO A 130 1.75 22.40 -2.32
CA PRO A 130 1.93 21.91 -3.68
C PRO A 130 3.41 21.55 -3.94
N ASP A 131 3.65 20.41 -4.57
CA ASP A 131 4.95 20.06 -5.18
C ASP A 131 5.03 20.65 -6.62
N ASP A 132 6.20 20.59 -7.27
CA ASP A 132 6.37 21.05 -8.66
C ASP A 132 6.59 19.87 -9.63
N PRO A 133 5.77 19.69 -10.69
CA PRO A 133 4.52 20.40 -10.97
C PRO A 133 3.37 19.97 -10.04
N TYR A 134 2.54 20.93 -9.64
CA TYR A 134 1.40 20.66 -8.73
C TYR A 134 0.33 19.79 -9.38
N GLU A 135 -0.06 20.13 -10.60
CA GLU A 135 -1.10 19.46 -11.37
C GLU A 135 -0.51 18.82 -12.62
N VAL A 136 -0.80 17.53 -12.81
CA VAL A 136 -0.41 16.75 -13.98
C VAL A 136 -1.68 16.22 -14.64
N PRO A 137 -2.28 16.98 -15.59
CA PRO A 137 -3.47 16.56 -16.31
C PRO A 137 -3.12 15.59 -17.43
N GLY A 138 -3.80 14.44 -17.48
CA GLY A 138 -3.72 13.50 -18.59
C GLY A 138 -2.39 12.76 -18.67
N GLY A 139 -2.36 11.56 -18.11
CA GLY A 139 -1.26 10.61 -18.26
C GLY A 139 -1.66 9.26 -17.69
N TRP A 140 -1.01 8.20 -18.15
CA TRP A 140 -1.15 6.87 -17.57
C TRP A 140 0.21 6.33 -17.19
N SER A 141 0.36 5.84 -15.97
CA SER A 141 1.58 5.16 -15.52
C SER A 141 1.56 3.73 -16.04
N VAL A 142 2.67 3.28 -16.62
CA VAL A 142 2.82 1.91 -17.15
C VAL A 142 4.13 1.33 -16.65
N LEU A 143 4.08 0.18 -15.98
CA LEU A 143 5.24 -0.59 -15.59
C LEU A 143 5.58 -1.62 -16.68
N ALA A 144 6.68 -1.41 -17.39
CA ALA A 144 7.08 -2.30 -18.48
C ALA A 144 7.57 -3.69 -17.98
N ASP A 145 7.78 -4.62 -18.91
CA ASP A 145 8.31 -5.98 -18.62
C ASP A 145 9.71 -5.97 -17.98
N ASP A 146 10.47 -4.87 -18.13
CA ASP A 146 11.77 -4.65 -17.48
C ASP A 146 11.66 -4.01 -16.08
N CYS A 147 10.44 -3.94 -15.54
CA CYS A 147 10.11 -3.31 -14.26
C CYS A 147 10.48 -1.82 -14.19
N SER A 148 10.52 -1.11 -15.33
CA SER A 148 10.64 0.34 -15.37
C SER A 148 9.31 1.04 -15.58
N TRP A 149 9.06 2.07 -14.77
CA TRP A 149 7.90 2.94 -14.91
C TRP A 149 8.10 3.96 -16.03
N SER A 150 7.03 4.17 -16.80
CA SER A 150 6.93 5.20 -17.82
C SER A 150 5.57 5.87 -17.78
N SER A 151 5.45 7.04 -18.42
CA SER A 151 4.16 7.72 -18.59
C SER A 151 3.75 7.72 -20.06
N THR A 152 2.52 7.33 -20.33
CA THR A 152 1.91 7.29 -21.67
C THR A 152 0.67 8.19 -21.74
N GLY A 153 0.09 8.34 -22.93
CA GLY A 153 -1.28 8.86 -23.04
C GLY A 153 -2.29 7.89 -22.44
N LEU A 154 -3.50 8.39 -22.15
CA LEU A 154 -4.59 7.59 -21.57
C LEU A 154 -4.94 6.40 -22.48
N PRO A 155 -5.13 5.18 -21.92
CA PRO A 155 -5.64 4.04 -22.66
C PRO A 155 -7.11 4.28 -23.06
N ALA A 156 -7.62 3.53 -24.03
CA ALA A 156 -8.97 3.73 -24.58
C ALA A 156 -10.11 3.45 -23.57
N THR A 157 -9.79 2.78 -22.47
CA THR A 157 -10.67 2.45 -21.35
C THR A 157 -10.78 3.57 -20.31
N VAL A 158 -9.86 4.54 -20.33
CA VAL A 158 -9.81 5.67 -19.39
C VAL A 158 -10.29 6.95 -20.07
N LEU A 159 -11.34 7.55 -19.51
CA LEU A 159 -11.98 8.77 -20.03
C LEU A 159 -11.21 10.04 -19.66
N ASP A 160 -10.66 10.10 -18.44
CA ASP A 160 -9.71 11.13 -17.97
C ASP A 160 -8.91 10.59 -16.77
N SER A 161 -7.71 11.12 -16.54
CA SER A 161 -6.97 10.90 -15.30
C SER A 161 -6.21 12.17 -14.95
N PHE A 162 -6.24 12.54 -13.66
CA PHE A 162 -5.68 13.79 -13.16
C PHE A 162 -4.93 13.53 -11.85
N THR A 163 -3.66 13.95 -11.80
CA THR A 163 -2.81 13.82 -10.61
C THR A 163 -2.49 15.19 -10.01
N ARG A 164 -2.64 15.30 -8.69
CA ARG A 164 -2.00 16.35 -7.89
C ARG A 164 -0.81 15.82 -7.11
N ARG A 165 0.22 16.65 -6.96
CA ARG A 165 1.47 16.33 -6.25
C ARG A 165 1.70 17.29 -5.10
N TYR A 166 2.14 16.75 -3.98
CA TYR A 166 2.20 17.46 -2.71
C TYR A 166 3.55 17.23 -2.03
N LEU A 167 4.02 18.27 -1.36
CA LEU A 167 5.28 18.30 -0.64
C LEU A 167 5.02 18.77 0.79
N LEU A 168 5.38 17.94 1.77
CA LEU A 168 5.64 18.40 3.13
C LEU A 168 7.13 18.74 3.18
N PRO A 169 7.53 20.01 3.34
CA PRO A 169 8.94 20.39 3.38
C PRO A 169 9.67 19.74 4.55
N GLU A 170 10.98 19.57 4.42
CA GLU A 170 11.84 19.15 5.54
C GLU A 170 11.77 20.13 6.71
N SER A 171 12.04 19.60 7.90
CA SER A 171 12.09 20.31 9.17
C SER A 171 13.37 19.96 9.94
N ASP A 172 13.61 20.63 11.07
CA ASP A 172 14.74 20.29 11.96
C ASP A 172 14.69 18.85 12.51
N ALA A 173 13.55 18.16 12.41
CA ALA A 173 13.31 16.83 12.99
C ALA A 173 13.15 15.70 11.95
N ALA A 174 12.72 16.00 10.72
CA ALA A 174 12.44 15.02 9.68
C ALA A 174 12.60 15.62 8.27
N GLY A 175 12.94 14.78 7.28
CA GLY A 175 13.11 15.15 5.87
C GLY A 175 11.78 15.48 5.16
N GLU A 176 11.83 15.69 3.84
CA GLU A 176 10.61 15.93 3.06
C GLU A 176 9.71 14.68 2.95
N VAL A 177 8.39 14.87 2.95
CA VAL A 177 7.43 13.85 2.48
C VAL A 177 6.92 14.29 1.12
N ARG A 178 6.92 13.37 0.14
CA ARG A 178 6.21 13.56 -1.13
C ARG A 178 4.98 12.71 -1.15
N ALA A 179 3.87 13.28 -1.61
CA ALA A 179 2.62 12.57 -1.74
C ALA A 179 1.93 12.92 -3.06
N THR A 180 1.09 12.02 -3.57
CA THR A 180 0.29 12.26 -4.78
C THR A 180 -1.11 11.74 -4.61
N VAL A 181 -2.09 12.45 -5.19
CA VAL A 181 -3.45 11.96 -5.40
C VAL A 181 -3.67 11.88 -6.90
N THR A 182 -3.98 10.71 -7.43
CA THR A 182 -4.46 10.52 -8.80
C THR A 182 -5.92 10.11 -8.75
N VAL A 183 -6.78 10.73 -9.56
CA VAL A 183 -8.16 10.29 -9.76
C VAL A 183 -8.33 9.96 -11.24
N SER A 184 -8.79 8.74 -11.53
CA SER A 184 -9.02 8.26 -12.89
C SER A 184 -10.49 7.89 -13.06
N ALA A 185 -11.08 8.26 -14.19
CA ALA A 185 -12.45 7.91 -14.55
C ALA A 185 -12.45 6.99 -15.77
N HIS A 186 -13.09 5.84 -15.65
CA HIS A 186 -13.10 4.75 -16.60
C HIS A 186 -14.38 4.70 -17.43
N ALA A 187 -14.33 3.98 -18.55
CA ALA A 187 -15.47 3.76 -19.44
C ALA A 187 -16.50 2.76 -18.87
N SER A 188 -16.10 1.90 -17.93
CA SER A 188 -16.95 0.95 -17.22
C SER A 188 -16.40 0.60 -15.83
N GLU A 189 -17.18 -0.15 -15.05
CA GLU A 189 -16.76 -0.70 -13.75
C GLU A 189 -15.72 -1.82 -13.93
N GLU A 190 -15.83 -2.61 -15.00
CA GLU A 190 -14.87 -3.67 -15.39
C GLU A 190 -13.50 -3.09 -15.75
N ASP A 191 -13.46 -1.95 -16.45
CA ASP A 191 -12.22 -1.23 -16.74
C ASP A 191 -11.56 -0.67 -15.47
N ALA A 192 -12.35 -0.28 -14.47
CA ALA A 192 -11.86 0.23 -13.19
C ALA A 192 -11.38 -0.90 -12.26
N ASP A 193 -12.05 -2.06 -12.27
CA ASP A 193 -11.56 -3.28 -11.59
C ASP A 193 -10.24 -3.77 -12.20
N ALA A 194 -10.11 -3.70 -13.54
CA ALA A 194 -8.87 -4.07 -14.21
C ALA A 194 -7.65 -3.24 -13.77
N GLU A 195 -7.81 -1.95 -13.41
CA GLU A 195 -6.72 -1.15 -12.83
C GLU A 195 -6.24 -1.68 -11.48
N LEU A 196 -7.17 -2.13 -10.62
CA LEU A 196 -6.85 -2.72 -9.32
C LEU A 196 -6.17 -4.09 -9.48
N ASP A 197 -6.71 -4.93 -10.36
CA ASP A 197 -6.15 -6.24 -10.72
C ASP A 197 -4.74 -6.12 -11.31
N ASP A 198 -4.53 -5.18 -12.24
CA ASP A 198 -3.21 -4.93 -12.85
C ASP A 198 -2.24 -4.45 -11.78
N ALA A 199 -2.60 -3.46 -10.95
CA ALA A 199 -1.72 -2.95 -9.90
C ALA A 199 -1.26 -4.05 -8.92
N LEU A 200 -2.19 -4.88 -8.44
CA LEU A 200 -1.85 -6.02 -7.56
C LEU A 200 -0.89 -7.00 -8.24
N GLN A 201 -1.13 -7.33 -9.51
CA GLN A 201 -0.25 -8.21 -10.28
C GLN A 201 1.12 -7.60 -10.57
N GLU A 202 1.19 -6.28 -10.79
CA GLU A 202 2.42 -5.54 -11.03
C GLU A 202 3.37 -5.58 -9.84
N SER A 203 2.86 -5.41 -8.61
CA SER A 203 3.64 -5.57 -7.38
C SER A 203 4.29 -6.95 -7.25
N PHE A 204 3.55 -8.02 -7.57
CA PHE A 204 4.07 -9.39 -7.53
C PHE A 204 5.01 -9.73 -8.69
N ARG A 205 4.77 -9.15 -9.87
CA ARG A 205 5.61 -9.30 -11.07
C ARG A 205 6.96 -8.60 -10.90
N CYS A 206 6.94 -7.43 -10.27
CA CYS A 206 8.07 -6.53 -10.10
C CYS A 206 8.17 -6.06 -8.64
N PRO A 207 8.73 -6.88 -7.74
CA PRO A 207 8.98 -6.51 -6.33
C PRO A 207 10.13 -5.50 -6.16
N GLU A 208 10.88 -5.26 -7.24
CA GLU A 208 11.79 -4.12 -7.42
C GLU A 208 11.36 -3.36 -8.68
N GLN A 209 11.25 -2.03 -8.61
CA GLN A 209 10.75 -1.21 -9.72
C GLN A 209 11.63 0.04 -9.91
N GLU A 210 11.92 0.40 -11.16
CA GLU A 210 12.69 1.61 -11.51
C GLU A 210 11.72 2.77 -11.77
N LEU A 211 11.79 3.84 -10.97
CA LEU A 211 10.99 5.05 -11.17
C LEU A 211 11.65 6.06 -12.12
N GLY A 212 12.85 5.75 -12.61
CA GLY A 212 13.69 6.64 -13.40
C GLY A 212 14.52 7.60 -12.54
N ALA A 213 15.44 8.34 -13.19
CA ALA A 213 16.38 9.27 -12.53
C ALA A 213 17.18 8.69 -11.34
N GLY A 214 17.39 7.37 -11.30
CA GLY A 214 18.08 6.67 -10.21
C GLY A 214 17.22 6.46 -8.96
N GLN A 215 15.90 6.62 -9.07
CA GLN A 215 14.94 6.28 -8.02
C GLN A 215 14.40 4.85 -8.22
N ARG A 216 14.21 4.12 -7.13
CA ARG A 216 13.73 2.72 -7.13
C ARG A 216 12.71 2.50 -6.01
N LEU A 217 11.80 1.56 -6.24
CA LEU A 217 11.04 0.88 -5.20
C LEU A 217 11.62 -0.54 -5.01
N SER A 218 11.59 -1.04 -3.78
CA SER A 218 12.05 -2.38 -3.42
C SER A 218 11.31 -2.95 -2.22
N GLY A 219 11.24 -4.28 -2.13
CA GLY A 219 10.58 -4.96 -1.01
C GLY A 219 9.06 -4.79 -1.00
N LEU A 220 8.48 -4.54 -2.18
CA LEU A 220 7.05 -4.26 -2.33
C LEU A 220 6.22 -5.47 -1.90
N MET A 221 5.20 -5.19 -1.10
CA MET A 221 4.15 -6.12 -0.68
C MET A 221 2.81 -5.47 -0.97
N ALA A 222 1.98 -6.13 -1.77
CA ALA A 222 0.62 -5.69 -2.06
C ALA A 222 -0.42 -6.64 -1.47
N MET A 223 -1.55 -6.08 -1.06
CA MET A 223 -2.72 -6.78 -0.52
C MET A 223 -3.99 -6.16 -1.08
N GLU A 224 -4.92 -7.01 -1.50
CA GLU A 224 -6.28 -6.62 -1.88
C GLU A 224 -7.19 -6.65 -0.64
N TYR A 225 -8.10 -5.68 -0.57
CA TYR A 225 -9.21 -5.61 0.37
C TYR A 225 -10.53 -5.58 -0.44
N PRO A 226 -11.33 -6.65 -0.39
CA PRO A 226 -12.60 -6.73 -1.12
C PRO A 226 -13.69 -5.88 -0.44
N GLU A 227 -14.85 -5.75 -1.09
CA GLU A 227 -15.99 -4.92 -0.63
C GLU A 227 -16.39 -5.22 0.83
N GLU A 228 -16.32 -6.48 1.27
CA GLU A 228 -16.68 -6.87 2.64
C GLU A 228 -15.69 -6.40 3.72
N GLU A 229 -14.50 -5.96 3.33
CA GLU A 229 -13.45 -5.45 4.23
C GLU A 229 -13.24 -3.92 4.11
N VAL A 230 -13.88 -3.27 3.12
CA VAL A 230 -13.72 -1.84 2.83
C VAL A 230 -15.01 -1.07 3.09
N LEU A 231 -14.98 -0.10 4.01
CA LEU A 231 -16.18 0.61 4.49
C LEU A 231 -16.49 1.92 3.76
N ASN A 232 -15.69 2.29 2.75
CA ASN A 232 -15.73 3.58 2.06
C ASN A 232 -15.39 3.53 0.54
N ALA A 233 -15.37 2.34 -0.05
CA ALA A 233 -15.14 2.08 -1.48
C ALA A 233 -15.62 0.66 -1.82
N ASN A 234 -15.80 0.35 -3.11
CA ASN A 234 -16.20 -0.98 -3.57
C ASN A 234 -15.08 -2.02 -3.50
N ALA A 235 -13.83 -1.58 -3.58
CA ALA A 235 -12.63 -2.41 -3.45
C ALA A 235 -11.42 -1.51 -3.15
N SER A 236 -10.33 -2.06 -2.62
CA SER A 236 -9.06 -1.36 -2.48
C SER A 236 -7.86 -2.29 -2.60
N VAL A 237 -6.73 -1.76 -3.10
CA VAL A 237 -5.42 -2.43 -3.06
C VAL A 237 -4.46 -1.52 -2.29
N PHE A 238 -3.71 -2.12 -1.37
CA PHE A 238 -2.69 -1.47 -0.55
C PHE A 238 -1.32 -2.06 -0.89
N GLU A 239 -0.35 -1.21 -1.20
CA GLU A 239 1.06 -1.56 -1.38
C GLU A 239 1.93 -0.80 -0.36
N MET A 240 2.91 -1.49 0.20
CA MET A 240 3.97 -0.93 1.03
C MET A 240 5.33 -1.48 0.60
N GLY A 241 6.37 -0.65 0.68
CA GLY A 241 7.76 -1.10 0.59
C GLY A 241 8.74 0.05 0.87
N GLU A 242 9.94 -0.05 0.30
CA GLU A 242 10.99 0.95 0.45
C GLU A 242 11.22 1.72 -0.85
N TRP A 243 11.34 3.04 -0.77
CA TRP A 243 11.88 3.89 -1.83
C TRP A 243 13.35 4.20 -1.56
N THR A 244 14.16 4.19 -2.61
CA THR A 244 15.52 4.75 -2.63
C THR A 244 15.66 5.75 -3.77
N GLY A 245 16.51 6.76 -3.55
CA GLY A 245 16.93 7.73 -4.56
C GLY A 245 18.45 7.71 -4.75
N PRO A 246 18.99 8.53 -5.67
CA PRO A 246 20.42 8.54 -5.99
C PRO A 246 21.35 8.74 -4.78
N ASP A 247 20.93 9.57 -3.84
CA ASP A 247 21.68 9.96 -2.64
C ASP A 247 20.82 9.87 -1.36
N ALA A 248 19.72 9.10 -1.38
CA ALA A 248 18.68 9.12 -0.34
C ALA A 248 17.98 7.75 -0.14
N GLY A 249 17.42 7.54 1.06
CA GLY A 249 16.72 6.30 1.44
C GLY A 249 17.65 5.22 2.03
N PRO A 250 17.12 4.00 2.29
CA PRO A 250 15.73 3.61 2.08
C PRO A 250 14.77 4.35 3.02
N TYR A 251 13.60 4.74 2.50
CA TYR A 251 12.50 5.33 3.25
C TYR A 251 11.19 4.65 2.88
N THR A 252 10.21 4.65 3.79
CA THR A 252 8.92 4.02 3.56
C THR A 252 8.19 4.62 2.36
N HIS A 253 7.73 3.74 1.48
CA HIS A 253 6.78 4.01 0.42
C HIS A 253 5.45 3.33 0.73
N LEU A 254 4.37 4.06 0.50
CA LEU A 254 3.00 3.58 0.59
C LEU A 254 2.26 3.99 -0.67
N TRP A 255 1.42 3.09 -1.16
CA TRP A 255 0.48 3.35 -2.22
C TRP A 255 -0.83 2.65 -1.91
N VAL A 256 -1.95 3.35 -2.07
CA VAL A 256 -3.29 2.80 -1.90
C VAL A 256 -4.09 3.19 -3.11
N THR A 257 -4.79 2.26 -3.75
CA THR A 257 -5.83 2.55 -4.73
C THR A 257 -7.17 2.01 -4.26
N SER A 258 -8.24 2.74 -4.57
CA SER A 258 -9.60 2.43 -4.14
C SER A 258 -10.59 2.80 -5.24
N ARG A 259 -11.66 2.02 -5.39
CA ARG A 259 -12.65 2.19 -6.48
C ARG A 259 -14.04 2.58 -5.96
N ILE A 260 -14.69 3.54 -6.61
CA ILE A 260 -16.13 3.84 -6.49
C ILE A 260 -16.74 3.77 -7.89
N GLY A 261 -17.47 2.67 -8.18
CA GLY A 261 -18.05 2.42 -9.50
C GLY A 261 -17.02 2.49 -10.63
N THR A 262 -17.18 3.44 -11.55
CA THR A 262 -16.28 3.67 -12.69
C THR A 262 -15.11 4.60 -12.38
N VAL A 263 -14.85 4.94 -11.12
CA VAL A 263 -13.81 5.91 -10.72
C VAL A 263 -12.84 5.23 -9.76
N THR A 264 -11.54 5.41 -9.98
CA THR A 264 -10.48 5.01 -9.05
C THR A 264 -9.79 6.25 -8.48
N ALA A 265 -9.37 6.16 -7.22
CA ALA A 265 -8.48 7.10 -6.57
C ALA A 265 -7.24 6.36 -6.11
N ALA A 266 -6.06 6.90 -6.39
CA ALA A 266 -4.79 6.38 -5.92
C ALA A 266 -4.05 7.44 -5.10
N VAL A 267 -3.67 7.09 -3.88
CA VAL A 267 -2.90 7.93 -2.94
C VAL A 267 -1.53 7.29 -2.73
N ALA A 268 -0.48 7.99 -3.15
CA ALA A 268 0.90 7.60 -2.88
C ALA A 268 1.50 8.50 -1.81
N VAL A 269 2.29 7.94 -0.90
CA VAL A 269 3.07 8.67 0.10
C VAL A 269 4.49 8.10 0.13
N ARG A 270 5.49 8.98 0.27
CA ARG A 270 6.89 8.63 0.42
C ARG A 270 7.53 9.52 1.48
N GLY A 271 7.98 8.91 2.57
CA GLY A 271 8.68 9.60 3.64
C GLY A 271 10.11 10.03 3.27
N GLY A 272 10.64 10.97 4.05
CA GLY A 272 12.06 11.25 4.20
C GLY A 272 12.60 10.64 5.50
N ALA A 273 13.88 10.88 5.80
CA ALA A 273 14.48 10.43 7.05
C ALA A 273 13.74 11.01 8.28
N GLY A 274 13.45 10.18 9.27
CA GLY A 274 12.82 10.61 10.54
C GLY A 274 11.29 10.46 10.60
N HIS A 275 10.63 10.17 9.48
CA HIS A 275 9.23 9.73 9.47
C HIS A 275 9.12 8.24 9.82
N ASP A 276 8.03 7.85 10.47
CA ASP A 276 7.71 6.44 10.77
C ASP A 276 6.49 5.93 9.99
N ASP A 277 6.39 4.59 9.88
CA ASP A 277 5.37 3.93 9.08
C ASP A 277 3.94 4.26 9.54
N ASN A 278 3.71 4.52 10.84
CA ASN A 278 2.37 4.84 11.34
C ASN A 278 1.96 6.26 10.96
N GLU A 279 2.90 7.22 10.99
CA GLU A 279 2.65 8.57 10.52
C GLU A 279 2.26 8.57 9.03
N LEU A 280 3.06 7.90 8.19
CA LEU A 280 2.85 7.86 6.75
C LEU A 280 1.61 7.04 6.38
N THR A 281 1.33 5.94 7.09
CA THR A 281 0.09 5.14 6.91
C THR A 281 -1.14 5.96 7.29
N ARG A 282 -1.07 6.72 8.40
CA ARG A 282 -2.14 7.67 8.74
C ARG A 282 -2.31 8.73 7.66
N MET A 283 -1.23 9.32 7.14
CA MET A 283 -1.30 10.30 6.05
C MET A 283 -1.96 9.73 4.79
N ALA A 284 -1.58 8.51 4.38
CA ALA A 284 -2.16 7.84 3.21
C ALA A 284 -3.64 7.52 3.41
N ALA A 285 -4.03 6.92 4.55
CA ALA A 285 -5.42 6.60 4.88
C ALA A 285 -6.30 7.86 5.00
N GLU A 286 -5.77 8.92 5.62
CA GLU A 286 -6.44 10.22 5.75
C GLU A 286 -6.64 10.92 4.40
N GLY A 287 -5.68 10.80 3.48
CA GLY A 287 -5.81 11.27 2.10
C GLY A 287 -6.86 10.47 1.34
N MET A 288 -6.79 9.13 1.42
CA MET A 288 -7.70 8.23 0.71
C MET A 288 -9.16 8.44 1.14
N ALA A 289 -9.43 8.51 2.45
CA ALA A 289 -10.77 8.78 2.96
C ALA A 289 -11.35 10.12 2.44
N ARG A 290 -10.51 11.16 2.33
CA ARG A 290 -10.94 12.48 1.84
C ARG A 290 -11.21 12.50 0.33
N VAL A 291 -10.36 11.86 -0.49
CA VAL A 291 -10.56 11.83 -1.95
C VAL A 291 -11.77 10.97 -2.32
N LEU A 292 -11.99 9.85 -1.64
CA LEU A 292 -13.18 9.02 -1.82
C LEU A 292 -14.46 9.79 -1.48
N TYR A 293 -14.47 10.53 -0.37
CA TYR A 293 -15.59 11.42 -0.03
C TYR A 293 -15.82 12.52 -1.09
N ALA A 294 -14.75 13.09 -1.65
CA ALA A 294 -14.87 14.07 -2.74
C ALA A 294 -15.44 13.44 -4.03
N ILE A 295 -15.11 12.18 -4.34
CA ILE A 295 -15.70 11.41 -5.43
C ILE A 295 -17.19 11.16 -5.20
N GLU A 296 -17.60 10.78 -3.98
CA GLU A 296 -19.03 10.61 -3.64
C GLU A 296 -19.82 11.91 -3.84
N LEU A 297 -19.27 13.06 -3.44
CA LEU A 297 -19.89 14.37 -3.66
C LEU A 297 -20.02 14.71 -5.16
N GLU A 298 -19.06 14.34 -5.99
CA GLU A 298 -19.18 14.50 -7.45
C GLU A 298 -20.15 13.50 -8.09
N LEU A 299 -20.37 12.33 -7.47
CA LEU A 299 -21.27 11.27 -7.94
C LEU A 299 -22.68 11.30 -7.33
N THR A 300 -23.02 12.30 -6.51
CA THR A 300 -24.37 12.50 -5.92
C THR A 300 -25.27 13.37 -6.80
#